data_AF-A0A6P0I6J6-F1
#
_entry.id   AF-A0A6P0I6J6-F1
#
_cell.length_a   1.000
_cell.length_b   1.000
_cell.length_c   1.000
_cell.angle_alpha   90.00
_cell.angle_beta   90.00
_cell.angle_gamma   90.00
#
_symmetry.space_group_name_H-M   'P 1'
#
loop_
_entity.id
_entity.type
_entity.pdbx_description
1 polymer ?
#
loop_
_entity_poly.entity_id
_entity_poly.type
_entity_poly.pdbx_seq_one_letter_code
_entity_poly.pdbx_strand_id
1 'polypeptide(L)'
;MNEDLTISNTPPEYPGMDFARLREEGIEHIQELGSQIWTDYNTHDPGITILEQFCYVMTDLSYRLNFEMKDLLTPHPEDAEEN
;
A
#
# COMPACT_ATOMS: atom_id res chain seq x y z
N MET A 1 -30.99 6.02 18.77
CA MET A 1 -30.93 5.05 17.66
C MET A 1 -29.57 4.41 17.77
N ASN A 2 -29.47 3.10 17.94
CA ASN A 2 -28.18 2.42 17.80
C ASN A 2 -27.89 2.40 16.30
N GLU A 3 -26.89 3.14 15.87
CA GLU A 3 -26.33 2.96 14.54
C GLU A 3 -25.57 1.64 14.54
N ASP A 4 -25.98 0.72 13.68
CA ASP A 4 -25.24 -0.52 13.48
C ASP A 4 -23.87 -0.18 12.88
N LEU A 5 -22.80 -0.57 13.57
CA LEU A 5 -21.43 -0.39 13.10
C LEU A 5 -21.19 -1.26 11.87
N THR A 6 -21.16 -0.66 10.69
CA THR A 6 -20.83 -1.33 9.42
C THR A 6 -19.46 -0.92 8.92
N ILE A 7 -18.69 -1.87 8.40
CA ILE A 7 -17.45 -1.57 7.67
C ILE A 7 -17.84 -1.03 6.28
N SER A 8 -17.31 0.13 5.91
CA SER A 8 -17.52 0.71 4.59
C SER A 8 -16.84 -0.14 3.52
N ASN A 9 -17.53 -0.35 2.38
CA ASN A 9 -16.96 -0.96 1.18
C ASN A 9 -16.47 0.08 0.16
N THR A 10 -16.46 1.37 0.52
CA THR A 10 -15.92 2.42 -0.35
C THR A 10 -14.41 2.24 -0.50
N PRO A 11 -13.85 2.38 -1.71
CA PRO A 11 -12.41 2.35 -1.91
C PRO A 11 -11.68 3.39 -1.04
N PRO A 12 -10.42 3.13 -0.67
CA PRO A 12 -9.60 4.12 0.01
C PRO A 12 -9.50 5.42 -0.82
N GLU A 13 -9.45 6.57 -0.13
CA GLU A 13 -9.31 7.88 -0.78
C GLU A 13 -8.00 7.99 -1.58
N TYR A 14 -6.93 7.40 -1.04
CA TYR A 14 -5.59 7.48 -1.62
C TYR A 14 -5.28 6.23 -2.45
N PRO A 15 -4.89 6.37 -3.73
CA PRO A 15 -4.54 5.25 -4.59
C PRO A 15 -3.47 4.31 -4.02
N GLY A 16 -2.50 4.87 -3.29
CA GLY A 16 -1.45 4.10 -2.63
C GLY A 16 -1.94 3.20 -1.50
N MET A 17 -3.18 3.34 -1.03
CA MET A 17 -3.80 2.43 -0.06
C MET A 17 -4.68 1.36 -0.73
N ASP A 18 -4.86 1.41 -2.06
CA ASP A 18 -5.63 0.43 -2.80
C ASP A 18 -4.72 -0.68 -3.32
N PHE A 19 -4.65 -1.77 -2.56
CA PHE A 19 -3.84 -2.94 -2.90
C PHE A 19 -4.18 -3.51 -4.28
N ALA A 20 -5.47 -3.61 -4.63
CA ALA A 20 -5.89 -4.23 -5.87
C ALA A 20 -5.41 -3.41 -7.06
N ARG A 21 -5.55 -2.08 -6.96
CA ARG A 21 -5.03 -1.14 -7.94
C ARG A 21 -3.50 -1.20 -8.05
N LEU A 22 -2.77 -1.18 -6.93
CA LEU A 22 -1.31 -1.28 -6.94
C LEU A 22 -0.82 -2.57 -7.60
N ARG A 23 -1.53 -3.68 -7.40
CA ARG A 23 -1.22 -4.97 -8.02
C ARG A 23 -1.47 -4.95 -9.52
N GLU A 24 -2.56 -4.32 -9.96
CA GLU A 24 -2.88 -4.13 -11.37
C GLU A 24 -1.79 -3.30 -12.07
N GLU A 25 -1.48 -2.11 -11.54
CA GLU A 25 -0.42 -1.22 -12.06
C GLU A 25 0.95 -1.93 -12.09
N GLY A 26 1.26 -2.72 -11.05
CA GLY A 26 2.49 -3.51 -11.00
C GLY A 26 2.60 -4.58 -12.07
N ILE A 27 1.49 -5.29 -12.37
CA ILE A 27 1.45 -6.28 -13.46
C ILE A 27 1.60 -5.60 -14.82
N GLU A 28 0.95 -4.46 -15.04
CA GLU A 28 1.10 -3.67 -16.27
C GLU A 28 2.56 -3.31 -16.51
N HIS A 29 3.26 -2.79 -15.49
CA HIS A 29 4.68 -2.48 -15.61
C HIS A 29 5.56 -3.71 -15.88
N ILE A 30 5.28 -4.86 -15.26
CA ILE A 30 6.00 -6.11 -15.56
C ILE A 30 5.78 -6.52 -17.02
N GLN A 31 4.56 -6.40 -17.54
CA GLN A 31 4.24 -6.72 -18.93
C GLN A 31 4.96 -5.80 -19.91
N GLU A 32 4.97 -4.50 -19.64
CA GLU A 32 5.64 -3.50 -20.48
C GLU A 32 7.16 -3.74 -20.57
N LEU A 33 7.78 -4.11 -19.44
CA LEU A 33 9.24 -4.21 -19.32
C LEU A 33 9.78 -5.62 -19.60
N GLY A 34 9.01 -6.67 -19.30
CA GLY A 34 9.51 -8.05 -19.16
C GLY A 34 8.83 -9.09 -20.04
N SER A 35 7.78 -8.74 -20.79
CA SER A 35 6.93 -9.70 -21.52
C SER A 35 7.63 -10.57 -22.57
N GLN A 36 8.84 -10.22 -23.00
CA GLN A 36 9.64 -11.06 -23.90
C GLN A 36 10.20 -12.32 -23.23
N ILE A 37 10.33 -12.32 -21.89
CA ILE A 37 11.01 -13.38 -21.13
C ILE A 37 10.07 -13.96 -20.06
N TRP A 38 9.29 -13.11 -19.41
CA TRP A 38 8.36 -13.50 -18.35
C TRP A 38 6.94 -13.33 -18.85
N THR A 39 6.20 -14.43 -19.01
CA THR A 39 4.85 -14.42 -19.63
C THR A 39 3.75 -15.00 -18.73
N ASP A 40 4.13 -15.65 -17.63
CA ASP A 40 3.19 -16.17 -16.63
C ASP A 40 3.02 -15.14 -15.50
N TYR A 41 1.81 -14.62 -15.33
CA TYR A 41 1.48 -13.64 -14.30
C TYR A 41 0.42 -14.16 -13.32
N ASN A 42 0.33 -15.48 -13.18
CA ASN A 42 -0.66 -16.12 -12.30
C ASN A 42 -0.18 -16.20 -10.84
N THR A 43 -1.11 -16.47 -9.93
CA THR A 43 -0.88 -16.47 -8.47
C THR A 43 0.11 -17.50 -7.94
N HIS A 44 0.52 -18.46 -8.77
CA HIS A 44 1.50 -19.48 -8.40
C HIS A 44 2.93 -19.07 -8.75
N ASP A 45 3.10 -17.99 -9.52
CA ASP A 45 4.40 -17.45 -9.88
C ASP A 45 5.00 -16.73 -8.66
N PRO A 46 6.21 -17.13 -8.19
CA PRO A 46 6.84 -16.50 -7.03
C PRO A 46 7.19 -15.02 -7.24
N GLY A 47 7.42 -14.58 -8.48
CA GLY A 47 7.64 -13.18 -8.80
C GLY A 47 6.37 -12.35 -8.64
N ILE A 48 5.19 -12.93 -8.91
CA ILE A 48 3.90 -12.30 -8.60
C ILE A 48 3.68 -12.23 -7.09
N THR A 49 4.06 -13.26 -6.33
CA THR A 49 4.03 -13.18 -4.86
C THR A 49 4.93 -12.07 -4.31
N ILE A 50 6.11 -11.83 -4.92
CA ILE A 50 6.99 -10.71 -4.55
C ILE A 50 6.31 -9.36 -4.86
N LEU A 51 5.66 -9.24 -6.01
CA LEU A 51 4.89 -8.03 -6.35
C LEU A 51 3.78 -7.78 -5.31
N GLU A 52 3.03 -8.81 -4.92
CA GLU A 52 1.98 -8.70 -3.91
C GLU A 52 2.53 -8.20 -2.57
N GLN A 53 3.70 -8.71 -2.14
CA GLN A 53 4.34 -8.23 -0.93
C GLN A 53 4.78 -6.76 -1.05
N PHE A 54 5.24 -6.34 -2.23
CA PHE A 54 5.56 -4.94 -2.51
C PHE A 54 4.30 -4.06 -2.44
N CYS A 55 3.18 -4.48 -3.05
CA CYS A 55 1.90 -3.76 -2.97
C CYS A 55 1.41 -3.61 -1.52
N TYR A 56 1.60 -4.64 -0.68
CA TYR A 56 1.29 -4.55 0.75
C TYR A 56 2.15 -3.49 1.46
N VAL A 57 3.47 -3.47 1.21
CA VAL A 57 4.37 -2.46 1.77
C VAL A 57 3.98 -1.05 1.31
N MET A 58 3.59 -0.88 0.05
CA MET A 58 3.10 0.40 -0.48
C MET A 58 1.79 0.85 0.19
N THR A 59 0.89 -0.09 0.48
CA THR A 59 -0.35 0.15 1.23
C THR A 59 -0.06 0.65 2.64
N ASP A 60 0.81 -0.07 3.37
CA ASP A 60 1.23 0.32 4.73
C ASP A 60 1.96 1.66 4.76
N LEU A 61 2.86 1.90 3.80
CA LEU A 61 3.57 3.17 3.68
C LEU A 61 2.61 4.33 3.43
N SER A 62 1.68 4.18 2.47
CA SER A 62 0.69 5.21 2.15
C SER A 62 -0.20 5.52 3.34
N TYR A 63 -0.62 4.48 4.09
CA TYR A 63 -1.35 4.64 5.34
C TYR A 63 -0.59 5.49 6.36
N ARG A 64 0.69 5.18 6.62
CA ARG A 64 1.51 5.93 7.59
C ARG A 64 1.76 7.37 7.15
N LEU A 65 1.97 7.60 5.85
CA LEU A 65 2.17 8.94 5.31
C LEU A 65 0.91 9.82 5.36
N ASN A 66 -0.25 9.23 5.62
CA ASN A 66 -1.53 9.95 5.73
C ASN A 66 -1.85 10.45 7.15
N PHE A 67 -0.93 10.31 8.11
CA PHE A 67 -1.11 10.91 9.43
C PHE A 67 -1.02 12.43 9.37
N GLU A 68 -1.60 13.11 10.35
CA GLU A 68 -1.53 14.57 10.39
C GLU A 68 -0.07 15.04 10.47
N MET A 69 0.25 16.14 9.78
CA MET A 69 1.62 16.67 9.73
C MET A 69 2.22 16.91 11.12
N LYS A 70 1.39 17.30 12.10
CA LYS A 70 1.83 17.49 13.49
C LYS A 70 2.33 16.17 14.10
N ASP A 71 1.68 15.05 13.80
CA ASP A 71 2.02 13.74 14.35
C ASP A 71 3.27 13.19 13.65
N LEU A 72 3.37 13.38 12.32
CA LEU A 72 4.54 12.99 11.54
C LEU A 72 5.82 13.74 11.93
N LEU A 73 5.69 15.01 12.33
CA LEU A 73 6.81 15.86 12.73
C LEU A 73 7.04 15.87 14.25
N THR A 74 6.25 15.13 15.02
CA THR A 74 6.45 15.02 16.46
C THR A 74 7.78 14.31 16.72
N PRO A 75 8.72 14.92 17.47
CA PRO A 75 10.00 14.29 17.78
C PRO A 75 9.78 13.05 18.64
N HIS A 76 10.78 12.15 18.67
CA HIS A 76 10.73 11.03 19.59
C HIS A 76 10.67 11.57 21.03
N PRO A 77 9.91 10.95 21.96
CA PRO A 77 9.80 11.43 23.34
C PRO A 77 11.14 11.68 24.02
N GLU A 78 12.17 10.89 23.70
CA GLU A 78 13.52 11.04 24.24
C GLU A 78 14.24 12.30 23.72
N ASP A 79 13.93 12.76 22.50
CA ASP A 79 14.51 13.99 21.92
C ASP A 79 13.83 15.27 22.44
N ALA A 80 12.65 15.13 23.06
CA ALA A 80 11.86 16.25 23.55
C ALA A 80 12.31 16.73 24.95
N GLU A 81 13.03 15.91 25.72
CA GLU A 81 13.48 16.22 27.09
C GLU A 81 14.82 16.99 27.16
N GLU A 82 15.55 17.15 26.05
CA GLU A 82 16.85 17.85 26.02
C GLU A 82 16.77 19.38 25.87
N ASN A 83 15.58 20.00 25.90
CA ASN A 83 15.40 21.46 25.77
C ASN A 83 14.78 22.14 27.00
#